data_AF-A0A964C2J1-F1
#
_entry.id   AF-A0A964C2J1-F1
#
_cell.length_a   1.000
_cell.length_b   1.000
_cell.length_c   1.000
_cell.angle_alpha   90.00
_cell.angle_beta   90.00
_cell.angle_gamma   90.00
#
_symmetry.space_group_name_H-M   'P 1'
#
loop_
_entity.id
_entity.type
_entity.pdbx_description
1 polymer ?
#
loop_
_entity_poly.entity_id
_entity_poly.type
_entity_poly.pdbx_seq_one_letter_code
_entity_poly.pdbx_strand_id
1 'polypeptide(L)'
;MPGFSRFLSIANKMATVAASIGLVQVLTIASSFAQSSNPRSLDELYKIRDRLVTQLEQPASPSPEPTLLSGLVPFAGNPQEKLVQQLQEVEVQILVEQRANDNLQQAVRLADRAVDTGKQQNQSIESSQQTQFLWHQALNNLQEVPQNSFLAPLTASKAQEYRENLTAATSQVQQAKSDFLAVVARESGLSRQASIGICHLSRECVNLRGDVPPISPASLIKVPIAVALMEKLDKEKISLNHEVFVDRGNFTEDASTKILSDRNYPVYLLLEEMIDRSSNIATNQLIDYLGSDYINQFLENRGYQVTRVNFKLMGEKTMPANPGSGPNRVTANELTEMMVQIYNGETPGAKLLVETLNQQYDRALGFAALKGTKAQWLGEKTGENSLVLGTTLAMNIDGEAYVMTVIDSRTSGDLQIRQSIAKIADYISNNPSF
;
A
#
# COMPACT_ATOMS: atom_id res chain seq x y z
N MET A 1 42.72 6.10 55.07
CA MET A 1 41.37 6.05 54.46
C MET A 1 41.03 7.40 53.80
N PRO A 2 41.29 7.54 52.49
CA PRO A 2 40.60 8.53 51.64
C PRO A 2 40.18 7.99 50.25
N GLY A 3 40.22 6.67 50.02
CA GLY A 3 40.03 6.05 48.70
C GLY A 3 38.59 5.72 48.29
N PHE A 4 37.65 5.68 49.24
CA PHE A 4 36.26 5.24 48.97
C PHE A 4 35.33 6.35 48.45
N SER A 5 35.63 7.64 48.70
CA SER A 5 34.76 8.75 48.28
C SER A 5 34.94 9.18 46.82
N ARG A 6 36.09 8.86 46.19
CA ARG A 6 36.29 9.05 44.74
C ARG A 6 35.59 8.00 43.88
N PHE A 7 35.31 6.82 44.43
CA PHE A 7 34.67 5.69 43.76
C PHE A 7 33.21 5.99 43.36
N LEU A 8 32.43 6.61 44.25
CA LEU A 8 31.05 7.01 43.96
C LEU A 8 30.94 8.20 42.99
N SER A 9 31.95 9.09 42.95
CA SER A 9 31.89 10.31 42.12
C SER A 9 32.13 10.06 40.64
N ILE A 10 32.85 8.99 40.27
CA ILE A 10 33.15 8.67 38.86
C ILE A 10 32.12 7.67 38.33
N ALA A 11 31.72 6.68 39.13
CA ALA A 11 30.66 5.73 38.78
C ALA A 11 29.29 6.42 38.59
N ASN A 12 28.90 7.37 39.45
CA ASN A 12 27.63 8.10 39.27
C ASN A 12 27.65 9.12 38.11
N LYS A 13 28.83 9.59 37.68
CA LYS A 13 28.95 10.50 36.52
C LYS A 13 28.94 9.76 35.19
N MET A 14 29.39 8.50 35.15
CA MET A 14 29.28 7.64 33.96
C MET A 14 27.85 7.08 33.81
N ALA A 15 27.15 6.78 34.91
CA ALA A 15 25.77 6.33 34.89
C ALA A 15 24.77 7.38 34.36
N THR A 16 25.11 8.68 34.43
CA THR A 16 24.23 9.77 33.96
C THR A 16 24.35 10.05 32.46
N VAL A 17 25.42 9.62 31.79
CA VAL A 17 25.57 9.78 30.33
C VAL A 17 24.81 8.69 29.57
N ALA A 18 24.55 7.53 30.19
CA ALA A 18 23.82 6.42 29.58
C ALA A 18 22.31 6.66 29.38
N ALA A 19 21.73 7.69 30.00
CA ALA A 19 20.28 7.92 30.00
C ALA A 19 19.80 9.00 28.99
N SER A 20 20.67 9.60 28.19
CA SER A 20 20.28 10.76 27.36
C SER A 20 20.81 10.80 25.92
N ILE A 21 21.52 9.77 25.47
CA ILE A 21 22.03 9.74 24.09
C ILE A 21 20.97 9.14 23.17
N GLY A 22 20.28 10.02 22.43
CA GLY A 22 19.39 9.63 21.34
C GLY A 22 20.11 8.81 20.26
N LEU A 23 19.35 7.90 19.64
CA LEU A 23 19.71 6.87 18.65
C LEU A 23 20.71 7.26 17.54
N VAL A 24 20.90 8.55 17.25
CA VAL A 24 21.72 9.03 16.13
C VAL A 24 23.20 9.17 16.49
N GLN A 25 23.54 9.38 17.78
CA GLN A 25 24.92 9.71 18.18
C GLN A 25 25.82 8.49 18.45
N VAL A 26 25.26 7.29 18.62
CA VAL A 26 26.06 6.06 18.86
C VAL A 26 26.69 5.55 17.55
N LEU A 27 26.12 5.88 16.39
CA LEU A 27 26.56 5.42 15.06
C LEU A 27 27.92 5.98 14.62
N THR A 28 28.36 7.14 15.13
CA THR A 28 29.56 7.81 14.64
C THR A 28 30.85 7.35 15.32
N ILE A 29 30.78 6.74 16.51
CA ILE A 29 31.98 6.42 17.32
C ILE A 29 32.57 5.03 16.97
N ALA A 30 31.78 4.13 16.40
CA ALA A 30 32.19 2.74 16.15
C ALA A 30 33.14 2.53 14.94
N SER A 31 33.52 3.59 14.22
CA SER A 31 34.32 3.48 12.99
C SER A 31 35.85 3.44 13.20
N SER A 32 36.33 3.61 14.44
CA SER A 32 37.76 3.76 14.74
C SER A 32 38.50 2.47 15.12
N PHE A 33 37.81 1.33 15.26
CA PHE A 33 38.35 0.15 15.95
C PHE A 33 39.18 -0.80 15.06
N ALA A 34 40.11 -0.26 14.28
CA ALA A 34 40.93 -1.03 13.35
C ALA A 34 42.44 -0.87 13.62
N GLN A 35 42.92 -1.23 14.82
CA GLN A 35 44.30 -1.76 14.98
C GLN A 35 44.57 -2.40 16.34
N SER A 36 44.99 -3.68 16.26
CA SER A 36 45.36 -4.64 17.31
C SER A 36 44.18 -5.35 18.01
N SER A 37 44.05 -6.65 17.73
CA SER A 37 42.98 -7.59 18.12
C SER A 37 41.56 -7.15 17.72
N ASN A 38 41.09 -7.55 16.53
CA ASN A 38 39.67 -7.46 16.19
C ASN A 38 38.94 -8.54 17.00
N PRO A 39 38.18 -8.19 18.06
CA PRO A 39 37.34 -9.15 18.76
C PRO A 39 36.37 -9.81 17.78
N ARG A 40 36.11 -11.10 17.97
CA ARG A 40 35.22 -11.92 17.14
C ARG A 40 33.96 -12.36 17.88
N SER A 41 33.86 -12.06 19.18
CA SER A 41 32.72 -12.43 20.00
C SER A 41 32.52 -11.48 21.19
N LEU A 42 31.30 -11.49 21.74
CA LEU A 42 30.96 -10.76 22.96
C LEU A 42 31.79 -11.22 24.18
N ASP A 43 32.13 -12.51 24.27
CA ASP A 43 33.00 -13.05 25.33
C ASP A 43 34.43 -12.49 25.23
N GLU A 44 34.96 -12.34 24.02
CA GLU A 44 36.25 -11.69 23.79
C GLU A 44 36.22 -10.20 24.18
N LEU A 45 35.12 -9.49 23.90
CA LEU A 45 34.96 -8.10 24.31
C LEU A 45 34.97 -7.95 25.83
N TYR A 46 34.31 -8.83 26.58
CA TYR A 46 34.37 -8.80 28.05
C TYR A 46 35.79 -9.05 28.57
N LYS A 47 36.51 -10.03 28.00
CA LYS A 47 37.91 -10.30 28.35
C LYS A 47 38.82 -9.09 28.07
N ILE A 48 38.60 -8.40 26.95
CA ILE A 48 39.35 -7.18 26.61
C ILE A 48 39.02 -6.06 27.61
N ARG A 49 37.74 -5.83 27.92
CA ARG A 49 37.29 -4.85 28.92
C ARG A 49 37.97 -5.10 30.26
N ASP A 50 37.90 -6.33 30.77
CA ASP A 50 38.45 -6.68 32.09
C ASP A 50 39.98 -6.49 32.14
N ARG A 51 40.66 -6.81 31.02
CA ARG A 51 42.10 -6.56 30.87
C ARG A 51 42.44 -5.06 30.86
N LEU A 52 41.66 -4.24 30.17
CA LEU A 52 41.86 -2.78 30.11
C LEU A 52 41.60 -2.13 31.47
N VAL A 53 40.55 -2.54 32.17
CA VAL A 53 40.25 -2.09 33.54
C VAL A 53 41.41 -2.42 34.47
N THR A 54 41.91 -3.66 34.43
CA THR A 54 43.05 -4.08 35.27
C THR A 54 44.31 -3.24 35.01
N GLN A 55 44.58 -2.88 33.75
CA GLN A 55 45.74 -2.02 33.38
C GLN A 55 45.58 -0.57 33.86
N LEU A 56 44.35 -0.05 33.91
CA LEU A 56 44.06 1.28 34.45
C LEU A 56 44.17 1.31 35.98
N GLU A 57 43.83 0.21 36.66
CA GLU A 57 43.95 0.07 38.12
C GLU A 57 45.40 -0.16 38.58
N GLN A 58 46.25 -0.76 37.74
CA GLN A 58 47.68 -1.01 38.01
C GLN A 58 48.58 -0.36 36.94
N PRO A 59 48.74 0.98 36.94
CA PRO A 59 49.61 1.64 35.98
C PRO A 59 51.06 1.16 36.14
N ALA A 60 51.74 0.90 35.02
CA ALA A 60 53.15 0.54 35.02
C ALA A 60 53.99 1.58 35.80
N SER A 61 54.95 1.10 36.60
CA SER A 61 55.88 1.92 37.38
C SER A 61 56.50 3.03 36.51
N PRO A 62 56.73 4.24 37.06
CA PRO A 62 57.30 5.35 36.27
C PRO A 62 58.63 4.91 35.66
N SER A 63 58.76 5.11 34.34
CA SER A 63 60.02 4.92 33.62
C SER A 63 61.07 5.92 34.17
N PRO A 64 62.37 5.56 34.17
CA PRO A 64 63.40 6.37 34.80
C PRO A 64 63.55 7.75 34.14
N GLU A 65 64.08 8.69 34.92
CA GLU A 65 64.15 10.14 34.66
C GLU A 65 64.53 10.53 33.22
N PRO A 66 63.97 11.65 32.70
CA PRO A 66 64.21 12.08 31.34
C PRO A 66 65.69 12.52 31.18
N THR A 67 66.40 11.89 30.25
CA THR A 67 67.67 12.41 29.77
C THR A 67 67.44 13.63 28.87
N LEU A 68 68.39 14.58 28.88
CA LEU A 68 68.36 15.92 28.24
C LEU A 68 68.06 15.95 26.72
N LEU A 69 67.83 14.82 26.06
CA LEU A 69 67.59 14.69 24.62
C LEU A 69 66.12 14.46 24.22
N SER A 70 65.18 14.38 25.18
CA SER A 70 63.75 14.10 24.89
C SER A 70 62.97 15.27 24.24
N GLY A 71 63.60 16.41 23.97
CA GLY A 71 62.94 17.63 23.48
C GLY A 71 62.54 17.67 21.99
N LEU A 72 62.68 16.57 21.24
CA LEU A 72 62.42 16.52 19.79
C LEU A 72 61.33 15.51 19.38
N VAL A 73 60.64 14.89 20.32
CA VAL A 73 59.56 13.94 20.03
C VAL A 73 58.21 14.66 20.13
N PRO A 74 57.32 14.58 19.13
CA PRO A 74 55.97 15.12 19.24
C PRO A 74 55.30 14.53 20.48
N PHE A 75 54.54 15.32 21.24
CA PHE A 75 53.73 14.84 22.36
C PHE A 75 52.90 13.62 21.93
N ALA A 76 53.38 12.42 22.26
CA ALA A 76 52.56 11.23 22.21
C ALA A 76 51.49 11.40 23.28
N GLY A 77 50.21 11.34 22.89
CA GLY A 77 49.09 11.45 23.82
C GLY A 77 49.27 10.55 25.04
N ASN A 78 48.74 10.97 26.19
CA ASN A 78 48.94 10.28 27.45
C ASN A 78 48.54 8.79 27.32
N PRO A 79 49.42 7.82 27.60
CA PRO A 79 49.11 6.40 27.51
C PRO A 79 47.83 5.99 28.27
N GLN A 80 47.51 6.69 29.36
CA GLN A 80 46.26 6.49 30.11
C GLN A 80 45.02 6.99 29.35
N GLU A 81 45.10 8.12 28.65
CA GLU A 81 43.99 8.60 27.81
C GLU A 81 43.66 7.62 26.69
N LYS A 82 44.70 7.02 26.08
CA LYS A 82 44.52 5.99 25.06
C LYS A 82 43.84 4.73 25.59
N LEU A 83 44.21 4.26 26.78
CA LEU A 83 43.57 3.11 27.43
C LEU A 83 42.10 3.40 27.78
N VAL A 84 41.79 4.61 28.23
CA VAL A 84 40.40 5.04 28.50
C VAL A 84 39.58 5.06 27.21
N GLN A 85 40.12 5.59 26.12
CA GLN A 85 39.43 5.61 24.83
C GLN A 85 39.15 4.18 24.31
N GLN A 86 40.14 3.29 24.38
CA GLN A 86 39.96 1.89 24.01
C GLN A 86 38.89 1.19 24.86
N LEU A 87 38.86 1.48 26.17
CA LEU A 87 37.83 0.94 27.06
C LEU A 87 36.44 1.43 26.66
N GLN A 88 36.27 2.73 26.38
CA GLN A 88 35.01 3.31 25.94
C GLN A 88 34.51 2.67 24.64
N GLU A 89 35.39 2.49 23.65
CA GLU A 89 35.06 1.85 22.38
C GLU A 89 34.65 0.37 22.57
N VAL A 90 35.34 -0.37 23.45
CA VAL A 90 34.96 -1.75 23.83
C VAL A 90 33.60 -1.78 24.53
N GLU A 91 33.34 -0.87 25.47
CA GLU A 91 32.05 -0.77 26.15
C GLU A 91 30.89 -0.47 25.19
N VAL A 92 31.12 0.44 24.22
CA VAL A 92 30.14 0.72 23.16
C VAL A 92 29.89 -0.53 22.31
N GLN A 93 30.94 -1.26 21.90
CA GLN A 93 30.75 -2.48 21.13
C GLN A 93 30.03 -3.57 21.94
N ILE A 94 30.31 -3.72 23.24
CA ILE A 94 29.57 -4.64 24.13
C ILE A 94 28.08 -4.31 24.12
N LEU A 95 27.72 -3.04 24.25
CA LEU A 95 26.32 -2.60 24.20
C LEU A 95 25.66 -2.90 22.84
N VAL A 96 26.40 -2.70 21.74
CA VAL A 96 25.95 -3.05 20.39
C VAL A 96 25.65 -4.54 20.28
N GLU A 97 26.57 -5.41 20.73
CA GLU A 97 26.39 -6.86 20.65
C GLU A 97 25.28 -7.38 21.57
N GLN A 98 25.13 -6.82 22.77
CA GLN A 98 24.03 -7.16 23.68
C GLN A 98 22.69 -6.84 23.03
N ARG A 99 22.54 -5.63 22.46
CA ARG A 99 21.31 -5.21 21.79
C ARG A 99 21.04 -6.03 20.53
N ALA A 100 22.07 -6.34 19.75
CA ALA A 100 21.97 -7.22 18.59
C ALA A 100 21.46 -8.62 18.98
N ASN A 101 21.97 -9.18 20.08
CA ASN A 101 21.51 -10.45 20.61
C ASN A 101 20.05 -10.38 21.08
N ASP A 102 19.66 -9.34 21.82
CA ASP A 102 18.28 -9.17 22.29
C ASP A 102 17.30 -9.06 21.12
N ASN A 103 17.63 -8.27 20.10
CA ASN A 103 16.87 -8.14 18.86
C ASN A 103 16.74 -9.49 18.13
N LEU A 104 17.84 -10.24 17.98
CA LEU A 104 17.81 -11.56 17.37
C LEU A 104 16.92 -12.53 18.15
N GLN A 105 17.04 -12.58 19.48
CA GLN A 105 16.22 -13.45 20.32
C GLN A 105 14.74 -13.08 20.26
N GLN A 106 14.41 -11.79 20.23
CA GLN A 106 13.05 -11.33 20.06
C GLN A 106 12.49 -11.70 18.67
N ALA A 107 13.30 -11.54 17.62
CA ALA A 107 12.92 -11.94 16.27
C ALA A 107 12.59 -13.45 16.19
N VAL A 108 13.42 -14.30 16.79
CA VAL A 108 13.19 -15.76 16.83
C VAL A 108 11.89 -16.09 17.57
N ARG A 109 11.65 -15.50 18.76
CA ARG A 109 10.39 -15.73 19.50
C ARG A 109 9.15 -15.32 18.71
N LEU A 110 9.23 -14.20 17.98
CA LEU A 110 8.13 -13.73 17.13
C LEU A 110 7.88 -14.68 15.95
N ALA A 111 8.94 -15.18 15.32
CA ALA A 111 8.87 -16.17 14.25
C ALA A 111 8.27 -17.50 14.72
N ASP A 112 8.69 -18.01 15.89
CA ASP A 112 8.13 -19.25 16.46
C ASP A 112 6.62 -19.11 16.70
N ARG A 113 6.18 -17.97 17.25
CA ARG A 113 4.75 -17.65 17.41
C ARG A 113 4.02 -17.58 16.08
N ALA A 114 4.64 -17.04 15.03
CA ALA A 114 4.05 -16.96 13.70
C ALA A 114 3.82 -18.38 13.13
N VAL A 115 4.82 -19.26 13.26
CA VAL A 115 4.74 -20.67 12.85
C VAL A 115 3.64 -21.40 13.61
N ASP A 116 3.54 -21.22 14.92
CA ASP A 116 2.54 -21.92 15.73
C ASP A 116 1.11 -21.42 15.46
N THR A 117 0.95 -20.11 15.21
CA THR A 117 -0.34 -19.53 14.79
C THR A 117 -0.78 -20.11 13.45
N GLY A 118 0.14 -20.20 12.48
CA GLY A 118 -0.16 -20.72 11.14
C GLY A 118 -0.50 -22.22 11.08
N LYS A 119 -0.16 -23.01 12.11
CA LYS A 119 -0.51 -24.44 12.21
C LYS A 119 -1.95 -24.69 12.68
N GLN A 120 -2.64 -23.68 13.22
CA GLN A 120 -3.99 -23.88 13.74
C GLN A 120 -4.99 -24.15 12.60
N GLN A 121 -5.85 -25.16 12.78
CA GLN A 121 -6.68 -25.77 11.73
C GLN A 121 -7.77 -24.85 11.14
N ASN A 122 -8.07 -23.72 11.80
CA ASN A 122 -9.02 -22.72 11.32
C ASN A 122 -8.25 -21.49 10.83
N GLN A 123 -7.81 -21.50 9.58
CA GLN A 123 -7.20 -20.35 8.89
C GLN A 123 -8.26 -19.26 8.63
N SER A 124 -8.69 -18.56 9.69
CA SER A 124 -9.52 -17.35 9.58
C SER A 124 -8.68 -16.18 9.05
N ILE A 125 -9.33 -15.17 8.46
CA ILE A 125 -8.67 -13.91 8.06
C ILE A 125 -7.84 -13.32 9.22
N GLU A 126 -8.40 -13.30 10.43
CA GLU A 126 -7.73 -12.81 11.64
C GLU A 126 -6.44 -13.60 11.95
N SER A 127 -6.50 -14.94 11.90
CA SER A 127 -5.33 -15.79 12.15
C SER A 127 -4.22 -15.59 11.10
N SER A 128 -4.59 -15.43 9.83
CA SER A 128 -3.65 -15.12 8.75
C SER A 128 -3.01 -13.73 8.93
N GLN A 129 -3.81 -12.72 9.31
CA GLN A 129 -3.32 -11.37 9.60
C GLN A 129 -2.37 -11.35 10.80
N GLN A 130 -2.69 -12.10 11.86
CA GLN A 130 -1.83 -12.25 13.02
C GLN A 130 -0.49 -12.89 12.64
N THR A 131 -0.51 -13.91 11.78
CA THR A 131 0.71 -14.57 11.27
C THR A 131 1.56 -13.60 10.46
N GLN A 132 0.96 -12.84 9.54
CA GLN A 132 1.63 -11.80 8.77
C GLN A 132 2.26 -10.73 9.67
N PHE A 133 1.51 -10.24 10.66
CA PHE A 133 1.98 -9.24 11.62
C PHE A 133 3.20 -9.73 12.40
N LEU A 134 3.18 -10.98 12.89
CA LEU A 134 4.30 -11.57 13.63
C LEU A 134 5.57 -11.68 12.78
N TRP A 135 5.45 -12.10 11.51
CA TRP A 135 6.59 -12.14 10.59
C TRP A 135 7.16 -10.75 10.30
N HIS A 136 6.30 -9.75 10.12
CA HIS A 136 6.72 -8.37 9.93
C HIS A 136 7.48 -7.83 11.15
N GLN A 137 6.97 -8.06 12.36
CA GLN A 137 7.65 -7.67 13.60
C GLN A 137 8.98 -8.41 13.78
N ALA A 138 9.04 -9.69 13.45
CA ALA A 138 10.28 -10.48 13.49
C ALA A 138 11.34 -9.90 12.55
N LEU A 139 10.94 -9.52 11.33
CA LEU A 139 11.83 -8.90 10.34
C LEU A 139 12.34 -7.53 10.81
N ASN A 140 11.47 -6.69 11.38
CA ASN A 140 11.86 -5.39 11.93
C ASN A 140 12.93 -5.54 13.02
N ASN A 141 12.77 -6.50 13.92
CA ASN A 141 13.78 -6.78 14.96
C ASN A 141 15.15 -7.14 14.36
N LEU A 142 15.19 -7.92 13.28
CA LEU A 142 16.45 -8.25 12.59
C LEU A 142 17.07 -7.05 11.87
N GLN A 143 16.26 -6.13 11.34
CA GLN A 143 16.72 -4.91 10.67
C GLN A 143 17.34 -3.89 11.63
N GLU A 144 16.94 -3.91 12.90
CA GLU A 144 17.54 -3.10 13.97
C GLU A 144 18.92 -3.61 14.43
N VAL A 145 19.41 -4.74 13.91
CA VAL A 145 20.76 -5.23 14.23
C VAL A 145 21.81 -4.44 13.44
N PRO A 146 22.76 -3.76 14.10
CA PRO A 146 23.77 -2.95 13.43
C PRO A 146 24.71 -3.78 12.54
N GLN A 147 25.15 -3.21 11.41
CA GLN A 147 26.07 -3.88 10.48
C GLN A 147 27.46 -4.15 11.07
N ASN A 148 27.85 -3.39 12.10
CA ASN A 148 29.10 -3.58 12.83
C ASN A 148 28.99 -4.61 13.98
N SER A 149 27.84 -5.28 14.14
CA SER A 149 27.71 -6.40 15.08
C SER A 149 28.31 -7.69 14.52
N PHE A 150 28.87 -8.53 15.39
CA PHE A 150 29.28 -9.89 15.04
C PHE A 150 28.11 -10.77 14.55
N LEU A 151 26.87 -10.43 14.90
CA LEU A 151 25.67 -11.13 14.48
C LEU A 151 25.16 -10.70 13.10
N ALA A 152 25.69 -9.62 12.50
CA ALA A 152 25.20 -9.08 11.24
C ALA A 152 25.11 -10.11 10.09
N PRO A 153 26.09 -11.02 9.87
CA PRO A 153 25.95 -12.04 8.83
C PRO A 153 24.81 -13.04 9.09
N LEU A 154 24.62 -13.44 10.36
CA LEU A 154 23.56 -14.36 10.76
C LEU A 154 22.18 -13.71 10.62
N THR A 155 22.04 -12.46 11.08
CA THR A 155 20.77 -11.74 11.01
C THR A 155 20.40 -11.38 9.59
N ALA A 156 21.38 -11.10 8.71
CA ALA A 156 21.15 -10.93 7.28
C ALA A 156 20.58 -12.19 6.63
N SER A 157 21.14 -13.37 6.96
CA SER A 157 20.63 -14.66 6.47
C SER A 157 19.21 -14.93 6.98
N LYS A 158 18.95 -14.75 8.28
CA LYS A 158 17.60 -14.90 8.86
C LYS A 158 16.59 -13.90 8.31
N ALA A 159 17.01 -12.68 8.01
CA ALA A 159 16.13 -11.67 7.43
C ALA A 159 15.66 -12.07 6.03
N GLN A 160 16.50 -12.77 5.24
CA GLN A 160 16.07 -13.32 3.95
C GLN A 160 14.99 -14.40 4.14
N GLU A 161 15.21 -15.35 5.05
CA GLU A 161 14.22 -16.37 5.40
C GLU A 161 12.89 -15.74 5.86
N TYR A 162 12.94 -14.72 6.72
CA TYR A 162 11.74 -14.08 7.26
C TYR A 162 10.99 -13.26 6.21
N ARG A 163 11.67 -12.71 5.20
CA ARG A 163 11.01 -12.07 4.04
C ARG A 163 10.23 -13.07 3.20
N GLU A 164 10.77 -14.27 3.00
CA GLU A 164 10.09 -15.34 2.26
C GLU A 164 8.84 -15.80 3.02
N ASN A 165 8.96 -15.98 4.34
CA ASN A 165 7.83 -16.33 5.20
C ASN A 165 6.77 -15.22 5.25
N LEU A 166 7.17 -13.95 5.35
CA LEU A 166 6.26 -12.81 5.30
C LEU A 166 5.52 -12.74 3.95
N THR A 167 6.21 -13.05 2.85
CA THR A 167 5.60 -13.11 1.52
C THR A 167 4.53 -14.21 1.48
N ALA A 168 4.83 -15.41 1.99
CA ALA A 168 3.88 -16.50 2.08
C ALA A 168 2.67 -16.15 2.97
N ALA A 169 2.90 -15.55 4.14
CA ALA A 169 1.84 -15.12 5.04
C ALA A 169 0.96 -14.02 4.42
N THR A 170 1.55 -13.09 3.66
CA THR A 170 0.82 -12.06 2.92
C THR A 170 -0.10 -12.69 1.87
N SER A 171 0.40 -13.66 1.11
CA SER A 171 -0.42 -14.42 0.15
C SER A 171 -1.56 -15.18 0.82
N GLN A 172 -1.33 -15.75 2.01
CA GLN A 172 -2.38 -16.43 2.79
C GLN A 172 -3.48 -15.48 3.24
N VAL A 173 -3.13 -14.27 3.70
CA VAL A 173 -4.12 -13.22 4.03
C VAL A 173 -4.97 -12.90 2.81
N GLN A 174 -4.34 -12.68 1.66
CA GLN A 174 -5.05 -12.35 0.42
C GLN A 174 -5.98 -13.49 -0.02
N GLN A 175 -5.52 -14.74 0.08
CA GLN A 175 -6.35 -15.90 -0.22
C GLN A 175 -7.56 -16.00 0.73
N ALA A 176 -7.35 -15.86 2.05
CA ALA A 176 -8.43 -15.93 3.03
C ALA A 176 -9.48 -14.82 2.82
N LYS A 177 -9.05 -13.59 2.51
CA LYS A 177 -9.96 -12.49 2.18
C LYS A 177 -10.71 -12.76 0.86
N SER A 178 -10.04 -13.28 -0.17
CA SER A 178 -10.69 -13.70 -1.43
C SER A 178 -11.72 -14.83 -1.23
N ASP A 179 -11.40 -15.82 -0.39
CA ASP A 179 -12.29 -16.92 -0.05
C ASP A 179 -13.54 -16.42 0.69
N PHE A 180 -13.39 -15.44 1.57
CA PHE A 180 -14.53 -14.74 2.17
C PHE A 180 -15.43 -14.08 1.11
N LEU A 181 -14.86 -13.37 0.14
CA LEU A 181 -15.64 -12.79 -0.96
C LEU A 181 -16.36 -13.88 -1.78
N ALA A 182 -15.74 -15.04 -1.98
CA ALA A 182 -16.37 -16.18 -2.65
C ALA A 182 -17.57 -16.73 -1.86
N VAL A 183 -17.47 -16.79 -0.52
CA VAL A 183 -18.57 -17.16 0.36
C VAL A 183 -19.70 -16.15 0.25
N VAL A 184 -19.41 -14.85 0.38
CA VAL A 184 -20.43 -13.79 0.26
C VAL A 184 -21.10 -13.82 -1.10
N ALA A 185 -20.34 -13.97 -2.19
CA ALA A 185 -20.89 -14.05 -3.54
C ALA A 185 -21.90 -15.20 -3.66
N ARG A 186 -21.54 -16.40 -3.19
CA ARG A 186 -22.42 -17.57 -3.21
C ARG A 186 -23.67 -17.36 -2.37
N GLU A 187 -23.54 -16.86 -1.16
CA GLU A 187 -24.68 -16.65 -0.25
C GLU A 187 -25.60 -15.51 -0.67
N SER A 188 -25.08 -14.55 -1.43
CA SER A 188 -25.88 -13.48 -2.05
C SER A 188 -26.48 -13.90 -3.39
N GLY A 189 -26.26 -15.15 -3.84
CA GLY A 189 -26.82 -15.67 -5.08
C GLY A 189 -26.15 -15.14 -6.35
N LEU A 190 -24.94 -14.58 -6.27
CA LEU A 190 -24.15 -14.22 -7.44
C LEU A 190 -23.71 -15.49 -8.20
N SER A 191 -23.50 -15.34 -9.50
CA SER A 191 -23.05 -16.43 -10.36
C SER A 191 -21.59 -16.79 -10.08
N ARG A 192 -21.15 -17.95 -10.59
CA ARG A 192 -19.73 -18.35 -10.52
C ARG A 192 -18.80 -17.46 -11.35
N GLN A 193 -19.35 -16.63 -12.23
CA GLN A 193 -18.61 -15.70 -13.08
C GLN A 193 -18.46 -14.31 -12.44
N ALA A 194 -19.12 -14.06 -11.30
CA ALA A 194 -19.07 -12.75 -10.65
C ALA A 194 -17.62 -12.32 -10.35
N SER A 195 -17.30 -11.06 -10.50
CA SER A 195 -16.04 -10.48 -10.04
C SER A 195 -16.32 -9.42 -8.99
N ILE A 196 -15.49 -9.40 -7.96
CA ILE A 196 -15.56 -8.42 -6.87
C ILE A 196 -14.17 -7.85 -6.69
N GLY A 197 -14.02 -6.53 -6.67
CA GLY A 197 -12.81 -5.84 -6.24
C GLY A 197 -13.17 -4.90 -5.10
N ILE A 198 -12.38 -4.88 -4.03
CA ILE A 198 -12.54 -3.94 -2.92
C ILE A 198 -11.17 -3.40 -2.58
N CYS A 199 -11.06 -2.08 -2.43
CA CYS A 199 -9.84 -1.42 -2.00
C CYS A 199 -10.18 -0.38 -0.95
N HIS A 200 -9.41 -0.37 0.13
CA HIS A 200 -9.25 0.83 0.93
C HIS A 200 -8.47 1.89 0.13
N LEU A 201 -8.71 3.18 0.36
CA LEU A 201 -7.99 4.25 -0.37
C LEU A 201 -6.48 4.27 -0.13
N SER A 202 -5.97 3.62 0.93
CA SER A 202 -4.54 3.34 1.13
C SER A 202 -3.96 2.26 0.20
N ARG A 203 -4.75 1.73 -0.75
CA ARG A 203 -4.41 0.64 -1.68
C ARG A 203 -4.24 -0.73 -1.05
N GLU A 204 -4.86 -0.94 0.10
CA GLU A 204 -5.08 -2.29 0.63
C GLU A 204 -6.29 -2.90 -0.08
N CYS A 205 -6.00 -3.79 -1.03
CA CYS A 205 -6.99 -4.35 -1.93
C CYS A 205 -7.17 -5.86 -1.71
N VAL A 206 -8.38 -6.34 -1.99
CA VAL A 206 -8.75 -7.75 -2.11
C VAL A 206 -9.70 -7.91 -3.30
N ASN A 207 -9.65 -9.04 -3.98
CA ASN A 207 -10.58 -9.33 -5.05
C ASN A 207 -11.00 -10.80 -5.10
N LEU A 208 -12.15 -11.04 -5.74
CA LEU A 208 -12.60 -12.32 -6.24
C LEU A 208 -12.64 -12.25 -7.77
N ARG A 209 -11.73 -12.95 -8.44
CA ARG A 209 -11.64 -12.97 -9.93
C ARG A 209 -11.52 -11.56 -10.51
N GLY A 210 -10.87 -10.64 -9.81
CA GLY A 210 -10.84 -9.23 -10.15
C GLY A 210 -10.14 -8.91 -11.48
N ASP A 211 -9.23 -9.77 -11.93
CA ASP A 211 -8.50 -9.65 -13.20
C ASP A 211 -9.20 -10.34 -14.37
N VAL A 212 -10.30 -11.07 -14.13
CA VAL A 212 -11.04 -11.75 -15.19
C VAL A 212 -12.03 -10.77 -15.80
N PRO A 213 -11.89 -10.42 -17.09
CA PRO A 213 -12.83 -9.51 -17.72
C PRO A 213 -14.21 -10.19 -17.84
N PRO A 214 -15.31 -9.45 -17.59
CA PRO A 214 -16.65 -9.95 -17.86
C PRO A 214 -16.85 -10.09 -19.38
N ILE A 215 -17.94 -10.75 -19.78
CA ILE A 215 -18.31 -10.91 -21.20
C ILE A 215 -18.51 -9.55 -21.92
N SER A 216 -18.86 -8.51 -21.18
CA SER A 216 -18.94 -7.12 -21.66
C SER A 216 -18.78 -6.16 -20.48
N PRO A 217 -18.16 -4.98 -20.66
CA PRO A 217 -18.07 -3.97 -19.60
C PRO A 217 -19.40 -3.23 -19.35
N ALA A 218 -20.38 -3.36 -20.25
CA ALA A 218 -21.57 -2.52 -20.29
C ALA A 218 -21.19 -1.02 -20.15
N SER A 219 -21.97 -0.23 -19.40
CA SER A 219 -21.68 1.19 -19.17
C SER A 219 -20.55 1.47 -18.16
N LEU A 220 -19.93 0.45 -17.55
CA LEU A 220 -18.76 0.65 -16.68
C LEU A 220 -17.55 1.19 -17.48
N ILE A 221 -17.51 0.96 -18.79
CA ILE A 221 -16.49 1.49 -19.71
C ILE A 221 -16.44 3.04 -19.73
N LYS A 222 -17.46 3.71 -19.20
CA LYS A 222 -17.51 5.18 -19.15
C LYS A 222 -16.52 5.77 -18.15
N VAL A 223 -16.12 5.01 -17.13
CA VAL A 223 -15.08 5.42 -16.16
C VAL A 223 -13.71 5.61 -16.84
N PRO A 224 -13.15 4.63 -17.59
CA PRO A 224 -11.88 4.84 -18.29
C PRO A 224 -11.94 5.96 -19.33
N ILE A 225 -13.09 6.15 -20.01
CA ILE A 225 -13.28 7.24 -20.96
C ILE A 225 -13.22 8.60 -20.24
N ALA A 226 -13.89 8.73 -19.08
CA ALA A 226 -13.85 9.93 -18.26
C ALA A 226 -12.43 10.26 -17.78
N VAL A 227 -11.69 9.27 -17.28
CA VAL A 227 -10.30 9.44 -16.83
C VAL A 227 -9.41 9.90 -18.01
N ALA A 228 -9.53 9.27 -19.18
CA ALA A 228 -8.77 9.65 -20.37
C ALA A 228 -9.12 11.07 -20.88
N LEU A 229 -10.41 11.44 -20.80
CA LEU A 229 -10.88 12.79 -21.14
C LEU A 229 -10.21 13.83 -20.25
N MET A 230 -10.29 13.63 -18.94
CA MET A 230 -9.74 14.60 -17.99
C MET A 230 -8.23 14.76 -18.12
N GLU A 231 -7.51 13.66 -18.39
CA GLU A 231 -6.08 13.73 -18.71
C GLU A 231 -5.82 14.58 -19.96
N LYS A 232 -6.58 14.38 -21.04
CA LYS A 232 -6.42 15.15 -22.27
C LYS A 232 -6.64 16.63 -22.02
N LEU A 233 -7.76 16.97 -21.37
CA LEU A 233 -8.14 18.34 -21.08
C LEU A 233 -7.08 19.05 -20.22
N ASP A 234 -6.55 18.38 -19.19
CA ASP A 234 -5.49 18.97 -18.37
C ASP A 234 -4.18 19.13 -19.15
N LYS A 235 -3.74 18.09 -19.86
CA LYS A 235 -2.47 18.11 -20.60
C LYS A 235 -2.45 19.17 -21.70
N GLU A 236 -3.56 19.32 -22.42
CA GLU A 236 -3.70 20.27 -23.52
C GLU A 236 -4.25 21.63 -23.05
N LYS A 237 -4.49 21.79 -21.74
CA LYS A 237 -5.03 23.01 -21.11
C LYS A 237 -6.32 23.49 -21.76
N ILE A 238 -7.20 22.53 -22.11
CA ILE A 238 -8.51 22.79 -22.70
C ILE A 238 -9.51 23.10 -21.58
N SER A 239 -10.29 24.16 -21.75
CA SER A 239 -11.32 24.53 -20.79
C SER A 239 -12.45 23.49 -20.77
N LEU A 240 -12.99 23.22 -19.58
CA LEU A 240 -14.22 22.44 -19.40
C LEU A 240 -15.43 23.05 -20.14
N ASN A 241 -15.41 24.36 -20.40
CA ASN A 241 -16.42 25.06 -21.19
C ASN A 241 -16.18 25.00 -22.71
N HIS A 242 -15.18 24.24 -23.17
CA HIS A 242 -14.96 24.03 -24.59
C HIS A 242 -16.17 23.31 -25.20
N GLU A 243 -16.74 23.91 -26.24
CA GLU A 243 -17.90 23.40 -26.95
C GLU A 243 -17.50 22.26 -27.88
N VAL A 244 -18.15 21.10 -27.72
CA VAL A 244 -18.01 19.93 -28.57
C VAL A 244 -19.31 19.71 -29.32
N PHE A 245 -19.24 19.66 -30.65
CA PHE A 245 -20.39 19.34 -31.49
C PHE A 245 -20.76 17.87 -31.39
N VAL A 246 -22.01 17.56 -31.09
CA VAL A 246 -22.54 16.20 -31.04
C VAL A 246 -23.11 15.81 -32.41
N ASP A 247 -22.45 14.90 -33.11
CA ASP A 247 -22.85 14.45 -34.45
C ASP A 247 -24.11 13.55 -34.41
N ARG A 248 -25.02 13.74 -35.38
CA ARG A 248 -26.19 12.84 -35.61
C ARG A 248 -25.82 11.37 -35.77
N GLY A 249 -24.64 11.06 -36.29
CA GLY A 249 -24.11 9.71 -36.42
C GLY A 249 -23.89 9.02 -35.07
N ASN A 250 -23.75 9.77 -33.97
CA ASN A 250 -23.59 9.21 -32.63
C ASN A 250 -24.91 8.94 -31.90
N PHE A 251 -26.05 9.23 -32.54
CA PHE A 251 -27.36 8.97 -31.98
C PHE A 251 -27.57 7.48 -31.69
N THR A 252 -28.13 7.20 -30.50
CA THR A 252 -28.65 5.90 -30.08
C THR A 252 -29.93 6.15 -29.29
N GLU A 253 -30.89 5.23 -29.31
CA GLU A 253 -32.03 5.33 -28.38
C GLU A 253 -31.55 5.18 -26.93
N ASP A 254 -31.74 6.24 -26.16
CA ASP A 254 -31.47 6.32 -24.73
C ASP A 254 -32.49 7.28 -24.13
N ALA A 255 -33.44 6.77 -23.35
CA ALA A 255 -34.52 7.59 -22.80
C ALA A 255 -34.06 8.49 -21.64
N SER A 256 -32.85 8.27 -21.12
CA SER A 256 -32.34 8.95 -19.94
C SER A 256 -31.45 10.15 -20.27
N THR A 257 -30.86 10.18 -21.47
CA THR A 257 -29.97 11.26 -21.94
C THR A 257 -30.72 12.58 -22.13
N LYS A 258 -30.08 13.69 -21.74
CA LYS A 258 -30.51 15.05 -22.12
C LYS A 258 -29.73 15.60 -23.32
N ILE A 259 -28.71 14.88 -23.79
CA ILE A 259 -27.91 15.26 -24.94
C ILE A 259 -28.68 14.94 -26.23
N LEU A 260 -28.88 15.98 -27.03
CA LEU A 260 -29.44 15.90 -28.38
C LEU A 260 -28.33 16.06 -29.43
N SER A 261 -28.40 15.29 -30.50
CA SER A 261 -27.51 15.44 -31.66
C SER A 261 -27.73 16.74 -32.43
N ASP A 262 -26.77 17.07 -33.30
CA ASP A 262 -26.69 18.28 -34.11
C ASP A 262 -26.65 19.58 -33.28
N ARG A 263 -25.97 19.53 -32.12
CA ARG A 263 -25.82 20.66 -31.19
C ARG A 263 -24.44 20.65 -30.54
N ASN A 264 -23.97 21.84 -30.15
CA ASN A 264 -22.78 21.99 -29.32
C ASN A 264 -23.16 21.91 -27.84
N TYR A 265 -22.29 21.27 -27.04
CA TYR A 265 -22.35 21.32 -25.59
C TYR A 265 -20.95 21.55 -25.02
N PRO A 266 -20.83 22.22 -23.87
CA PRO A 266 -19.61 22.19 -23.08
C PRO A 266 -19.16 20.76 -22.79
N VAL A 267 -17.86 20.49 -22.89
CA VAL A 267 -17.31 19.14 -22.67
C VAL A 267 -17.61 18.62 -21.26
N TYR A 268 -17.70 19.48 -20.24
CA TYR A 268 -18.08 19.07 -18.89
C TYR A 268 -19.50 18.50 -18.83
N LEU A 269 -20.44 19.04 -19.61
CA LEU A 269 -21.82 18.60 -19.62
C LEU A 269 -21.95 17.23 -20.31
N LEU A 270 -21.15 16.97 -21.34
CA LEU A 270 -21.05 15.65 -21.96
C LEU A 270 -20.48 14.61 -20.98
N LEU A 271 -19.47 14.98 -20.19
CA LEU A 271 -18.91 14.12 -19.15
C LEU A 271 -19.94 13.81 -18.06
N GLU A 272 -20.65 14.82 -17.56
CA GLU A 272 -21.70 14.65 -16.55
C GLU A 272 -22.82 13.74 -17.04
N GLU A 273 -23.36 13.99 -18.23
CA GLU A 273 -24.42 13.15 -18.79
C GLU A 273 -23.94 11.71 -19.09
N MET A 274 -22.66 11.54 -19.47
CA MET A 274 -22.05 10.21 -19.64
C MET A 274 -22.00 9.42 -18.33
N ILE A 275 -21.65 10.03 -17.21
CA ILE A 275 -21.47 9.32 -15.94
C ILE A 275 -22.80 9.21 -15.16
N ASP A 276 -23.53 10.32 -15.02
CA ASP A 276 -24.68 10.44 -14.10
C ASP A 276 -25.93 9.80 -14.66
N ARG A 277 -26.13 9.94 -15.97
CA ARG A 277 -27.29 9.39 -16.68
C ARG A 277 -26.93 8.24 -17.58
N SER A 278 -25.64 7.91 -17.66
CA SER A 278 -25.18 6.87 -18.57
C SER A 278 -25.55 7.17 -20.03
N SER A 279 -25.46 8.44 -20.46
CA SER A 279 -25.78 8.83 -21.84
C SER A 279 -24.87 8.12 -22.86
N ASN A 280 -25.45 7.30 -23.73
CA ASN A 280 -24.69 6.68 -24.82
C ASN A 280 -24.26 7.70 -25.89
N ILE A 281 -25.10 8.69 -26.19
CA ILE A 281 -24.81 9.74 -27.18
C ILE A 281 -23.61 10.57 -26.73
N ALA A 282 -23.59 11.01 -25.46
CA ALA A 282 -22.46 11.74 -24.91
C ALA A 282 -21.18 10.90 -24.93
N THR A 283 -21.29 9.61 -24.53
CA THR A 283 -20.15 8.67 -24.55
C THR A 283 -19.57 8.53 -25.96
N ASN A 284 -20.42 8.30 -26.95
CA ASN A 284 -20.01 8.10 -28.34
C ASN A 284 -19.33 9.36 -28.91
N GLN A 285 -19.86 10.54 -28.57
CA GLN A 285 -19.24 11.80 -28.97
C GLN A 285 -17.89 12.03 -28.28
N LEU A 286 -17.75 11.66 -27.00
CA LEU A 286 -16.48 11.75 -26.28
C LEU A 286 -15.44 10.76 -26.81
N ILE A 287 -15.86 9.56 -27.24
CA ILE A 287 -14.99 8.61 -27.95
C ILE A 287 -14.48 9.23 -29.26
N ASP A 288 -15.34 9.87 -30.05
CA ASP A 288 -14.92 10.55 -31.29
C ASP A 288 -14.00 11.74 -31.02
N TYR A 289 -14.31 12.53 -30.00
CA TYR A 289 -13.51 13.69 -29.61
C TYR A 289 -12.09 13.30 -29.17
N LEU A 290 -11.95 12.19 -28.44
CA LEU A 290 -10.67 11.68 -27.98
C LEU A 290 -9.92 10.88 -29.05
N GLY A 291 -10.65 10.07 -29.82
CA GLY A 291 -10.12 8.99 -30.64
C GLY A 291 -9.76 7.75 -29.81
N SER A 292 -10.18 6.57 -30.27
CA SER A 292 -9.91 5.29 -29.58
C SER A 292 -8.42 5.01 -29.41
N ASP A 293 -7.57 5.42 -30.36
CA ASP A 293 -6.12 5.26 -30.28
C ASP A 293 -5.54 6.03 -29.09
N TYR A 294 -5.97 7.28 -28.89
CA TYR A 294 -5.56 8.07 -27.75
C TYR A 294 -6.01 7.42 -26.44
N ILE A 295 -7.27 7.00 -26.35
CA ILE A 295 -7.81 6.37 -25.13
C ILE A 295 -7.00 5.12 -24.78
N ASN A 296 -6.77 4.23 -25.73
CA ASN A 296 -6.06 2.98 -25.48
C ASN A 296 -4.58 3.19 -25.18
N GLN A 297 -3.91 4.14 -25.87
CA GLN A 297 -2.52 4.50 -25.58
C GLN A 297 -2.39 5.12 -24.19
N PHE A 298 -3.33 5.99 -23.78
CA PHE A 298 -3.38 6.53 -22.43
C PHE A 298 -3.51 5.42 -21.38
N LEU A 299 -4.46 4.50 -21.58
CA LEU A 299 -4.69 3.39 -20.65
C LEU A 299 -3.46 2.49 -20.50
N GLU A 300 -2.82 2.13 -21.61
CA GLU A 300 -1.59 1.33 -21.60
C GLU A 300 -0.43 2.05 -20.90
N ASN A 301 -0.22 3.34 -21.19
CA ASN A 301 0.83 4.14 -20.54
C ASN A 301 0.61 4.31 -19.04
N ARG A 302 -0.64 4.26 -18.56
CA ARG A 302 -1.00 4.27 -17.14
C ARG A 302 -0.91 2.88 -16.49
N GLY A 303 -0.53 1.84 -17.23
CA GLY A 303 -0.34 0.49 -16.72
C GLY A 303 -1.59 -0.39 -16.74
N TYR A 304 -2.70 0.05 -17.36
CA TYR A 304 -3.89 -0.78 -17.53
C TYR A 304 -3.68 -1.80 -18.65
N GLN A 305 -3.52 -3.06 -18.27
CA GLN A 305 -3.13 -4.16 -19.14
C GLN A 305 -4.31 -4.70 -19.95
N VAL A 306 -5.53 -4.65 -19.40
CA VAL A 306 -6.71 -5.31 -20.01
C VAL A 306 -7.73 -4.31 -20.55
N THR A 307 -7.95 -3.19 -19.86
CA THR A 307 -9.00 -2.23 -20.21
C THR A 307 -8.74 -1.61 -21.59
N ARG A 308 -9.73 -1.71 -22.48
CA ARG A 308 -9.66 -1.18 -23.85
C ARG A 308 -11.01 -0.64 -24.30
N VAL A 309 -10.99 0.50 -24.97
CA VAL A 309 -12.15 1.16 -25.60
C VAL A 309 -11.97 1.06 -27.12
N ASN A 310 -12.61 0.07 -27.71
CA ASN A 310 -12.47 -0.25 -29.14
C ASN A 310 -13.76 0.00 -29.93
N PHE A 311 -14.89 0.14 -29.23
CA PHE A 311 -16.22 0.17 -29.82
C PHE A 311 -17.12 1.21 -29.15
N LYS A 312 -17.84 1.99 -29.95
CA LYS A 312 -18.88 2.91 -29.49
C LYS A 312 -20.06 2.16 -28.90
N LEU A 313 -20.79 2.81 -28.00
CA LEU A 313 -21.96 2.21 -27.37
C LEU A 313 -23.14 2.18 -28.35
N MET A 314 -23.79 1.03 -28.38
CA MET A 314 -24.95 0.74 -29.22
C MET A 314 -26.20 0.80 -28.35
N GLY A 315 -27.28 1.36 -28.90
CA GLY A 315 -28.60 1.24 -28.30
C GLY A 315 -29.24 -0.12 -28.61
N GLU A 316 -30.49 -0.30 -28.20
CA GLU A 316 -31.29 -1.49 -28.48
C GLU A 316 -31.50 -1.78 -29.99
N LYS A 317 -31.56 -0.75 -30.82
CA LYS A 317 -31.94 -0.77 -32.25
C LYS A 317 -31.02 0.06 -33.12
N THR A 318 -30.42 1.13 -32.60
CA THR A 318 -29.60 2.06 -33.39
C THR A 318 -28.12 1.84 -33.12
N MET A 319 -27.38 1.59 -34.21
CA MET A 319 -25.93 1.51 -34.21
C MET A 319 -25.34 2.88 -34.58
N PRO A 320 -24.37 3.40 -33.81
CA PRO A 320 -23.72 4.66 -34.17
C PRO A 320 -22.84 4.49 -35.43
N ALA A 321 -22.63 5.59 -36.14
CA ALA A 321 -21.73 5.66 -37.28
C ALA A 321 -20.28 5.45 -36.85
N ASN A 322 -19.52 4.72 -37.68
CA ASN A 322 -18.12 4.37 -37.42
C ASN A 322 -17.90 3.82 -36.00
N PRO A 323 -18.58 2.72 -35.62
CA PRO A 323 -18.63 2.26 -34.25
C PRO A 323 -17.29 1.70 -33.75
N GLY A 324 -16.28 1.55 -34.60
CA GLY A 324 -15.02 0.91 -34.26
C GLY A 324 -15.04 -0.60 -34.48
N SER A 325 -14.00 -1.29 -34.02
CA SER A 325 -13.81 -2.73 -34.24
C SER A 325 -13.19 -3.42 -33.04
N GLY A 326 -13.72 -4.59 -32.68
CA GLY A 326 -13.27 -5.36 -31.53
C GLY A 326 -14.05 -5.03 -30.25
N PRO A 327 -13.95 -5.86 -29.20
CA PRO A 327 -14.73 -5.66 -27.98
C PRO A 327 -14.12 -4.60 -27.07
N ASN A 328 -14.97 -3.87 -26.36
CA ASN A 328 -14.55 -3.14 -25.16
C ASN A 328 -14.26 -4.13 -24.04
N ARG A 329 -13.28 -3.82 -23.19
CA ARG A 329 -12.88 -4.64 -22.05
C ARG A 329 -12.60 -3.78 -20.83
N VAL A 330 -12.88 -4.32 -19.66
CA VAL A 330 -12.49 -3.81 -18.33
C VAL A 330 -12.24 -5.01 -17.41
N THR A 331 -11.60 -4.79 -16.27
CA THR A 331 -11.60 -5.75 -15.16
C THR A 331 -12.09 -5.05 -13.89
N ALA A 332 -12.57 -5.81 -12.91
CA ALA A 332 -12.99 -5.22 -11.64
C ALA A 332 -11.81 -4.57 -10.92
N ASN A 333 -10.60 -5.14 -11.01
CA ASN A 333 -9.39 -4.58 -10.42
C ASN A 333 -9.01 -3.24 -11.06
N GLU A 334 -8.97 -3.15 -12.38
CA GLU A 334 -8.59 -1.91 -13.07
C GLU A 334 -9.62 -0.79 -12.87
N LEU A 335 -10.92 -1.12 -12.85
CA LEU A 335 -11.97 -0.15 -12.50
C LEU A 335 -11.86 0.32 -11.04
N THR A 336 -11.58 -0.60 -10.12
CA THR A 336 -11.39 -0.26 -8.70
C THR A 336 -10.20 0.66 -8.53
N GLU A 337 -9.07 0.39 -9.19
CA GLU A 337 -7.89 1.28 -9.15
C GLU A 337 -8.18 2.66 -9.76
N MET A 338 -8.91 2.74 -10.88
CA MET A 338 -9.32 4.04 -11.44
C MET A 338 -10.15 4.85 -10.44
N MET A 339 -11.09 4.19 -9.76
CA MET A 339 -11.90 4.84 -8.73
C MET A 339 -11.06 5.23 -7.51
N VAL A 340 -10.09 4.43 -7.09
CA VAL A 340 -9.13 4.82 -6.02
C VAL A 340 -8.37 6.09 -6.43
N GLN A 341 -7.87 6.18 -7.66
CA GLN A 341 -7.17 7.37 -8.16
C GLN A 341 -8.09 8.60 -8.19
N ILE A 342 -9.34 8.44 -8.60
CA ILE A 342 -10.34 9.52 -8.59
C ILE A 342 -10.56 10.02 -7.17
N TYR A 343 -10.83 9.14 -6.21
CA TYR A 343 -11.15 9.52 -4.84
C TYR A 343 -9.93 9.98 -4.02
N ASN A 344 -8.72 9.59 -4.40
CA ASN A 344 -7.47 10.13 -3.85
C ASN A 344 -7.05 11.47 -4.47
N GLY A 345 -7.76 11.97 -5.48
CA GLY A 345 -7.40 13.22 -6.15
C GLY A 345 -6.20 13.11 -7.10
N GLU A 346 -5.84 11.89 -7.50
CA GLU A 346 -4.68 11.59 -8.35
C GLU A 346 -5.01 11.71 -9.85
N THR A 347 -6.30 11.75 -10.20
CA THR A 347 -6.78 12.03 -11.56
C THR A 347 -7.04 13.53 -11.74
N PRO A 348 -6.59 14.15 -12.85
CA PRO A 348 -6.97 15.53 -13.16
C PRO A 348 -8.49 15.74 -13.10
N GLY A 349 -8.91 16.85 -12.47
CA GLY A 349 -10.31 17.16 -12.20
C GLY A 349 -11.11 16.08 -11.45
N ALA A 350 -10.43 15.29 -10.62
CA ALA A 350 -11.03 14.34 -9.68
C ALA A 350 -12.24 14.90 -8.93
N LYS A 351 -12.18 16.16 -8.48
CA LYS A 351 -13.30 16.81 -7.79
C LYS A 351 -14.60 16.78 -8.62
N LEU A 352 -14.52 17.13 -9.91
CA LEU A 352 -15.67 17.06 -10.81
C LEU A 352 -16.14 15.61 -10.96
N LEU A 353 -15.22 14.66 -11.18
CA LEU A 353 -15.58 13.25 -11.31
C LEU A 353 -16.28 12.69 -10.06
N VAL A 354 -15.85 13.05 -8.85
CA VAL A 354 -16.50 12.67 -7.60
C VAL A 354 -17.89 13.29 -7.50
N GLU A 355 -18.04 14.58 -7.78
CA GLU A 355 -19.32 15.29 -7.76
C GLU A 355 -20.32 14.67 -8.75
N THR A 356 -19.85 14.33 -9.95
CA THR A 356 -20.59 13.64 -11.00
C THR A 356 -20.99 12.22 -10.53
N LEU A 357 -20.04 11.36 -10.10
CA LEU A 357 -20.36 10.02 -9.58
C LEU A 357 -21.38 10.03 -8.41
N ASN A 358 -21.39 11.08 -7.58
CA ASN A 358 -22.36 11.28 -6.50
C ASN A 358 -23.77 11.67 -7.01
N GLN A 359 -23.88 12.19 -8.22
CA GLN A 359 -25.13 12.57 -8.88
C GLN A 359 -25.76 11.44 -9.69
N GLN A 360 -25.19 10.23 -9.66
CA GLN A 360 -25.71 9.04 -10.33
C GLN A 360 -27.25 8.94 -10.22
N TYR A 361 -27.88 8.92 -11.39
CA TYR A 361 -29.34 8.90 -11.53
C TYR A 361 -29.90 7.51 -11.24
N ASP A 362 -29.23 6.47 -11.74
CA ASP A 362 -29.58 5.10 -11.43
C ASP A 362 -29.06 4.71 -10.04
N ARG A 363 -29.98 4.66 -9.09
CA ARG A 363 -29.69 4.36 -7.68
C ARG A 363 -30.10 2.95 -7.29
N ALA A 364 -30.25 2.06 -8.26
CA ALA A 364 -30.73 0.70 -8.04
C ALA A 364 -29.67 -0.24 -7.46
N LEU A 365 -28.37 0.04 -7.54
CA LEU A 365 -27.33 -0.89 -7.08
C LEU A 365 -26.66 -0.44 -5.78
N GLY A 366 -25.48 0.17 -5.84
CA GLY A 366 -24.67 0.51 -4.66
C GLY A 366 -25.40 1.44 -3.70
N PHE A 367 -26.02 2.51 -4.20
CA PHE A 367 -26.82 3.41 -3.36
C PHE A 367 -27.93 2.67 -2.59
N ALA A 368 -28.69 1.80 -3.27
CA ALA A 368 -29.75 1.04 -2.63
C ALA A 368 -29.21 0.01 -1.63
N ALA A 369 -28.08 -0.62 -1.94
CA ALA A 369 -27.44 -1.62 -1.09
C ALA A 369 -27.02 -1.07 0.29
N LEU A 370 -26.51 0.17 0.32
CA LEU A 370 -25.95 0.77 1.53
C LEU A 370 -26.99 1.43 2.46
N LYS A 371 -28.26 1.60 2.04
CA LYS A 371 -29.30 2.26 2.85
C LYS A 371 -29.56 1.62 4.23
N GLY A 372 -29.19 0.35 4.41
CA GLY A 372 -29.39 -0.39 5.66
C GLY A 372 -28.10 -0.70 6.41
N THR A 373 -26.95 -0.22 5.93
CA THR A 373 -25.65 -0.48 6.56
C THR A 373 -25.16 0.79 7.27
N LYS A 374 -24.02 0.71 7.98
CA LYS A 374 -23.35 1.90 8.52
C LYS A 374 -22.58 2.69 7.46
N ALA A 375 -22.44 2.15 6.25
CA ALA A 375 -21.66 2.77 5.20
C ALA A 375 -22.42 3.94 4.57
N GLN A 376 -21.74 5.08 4.42
CA GLN A 376 -22.24 6.20 3.65
C GLN A 376 -21.85 6.02 2.18
N TRP A 377 -22.83 6.04 1.28
CA TRP A 377 -22.59 6.06 -0.16
C TRP A 377 -21.97 7.40 -0.60
N LEU A 378 -20.90 7.34 -1.38
CA LEU A 378 -20.19 8.53 -1.88
C LEU A 378 -20.40 8.77 -3.39
N GLY A 379 -20.69 7.73 -4.16
CA GLY A 379 -20.91 7.85 -5.60
C GLY A 379 -20.74 6.50 -6.30
N GLU A 380 -21.30 6.34 -7.49
CA GLU A 380 -21.13 5.11 -8.27
C GLU A 380 -21.27 5.30 -9.78
N LYS A 381 -20.71 4.36 -10.54
CA LYS A 381 -21.10 4.12 -11.94
C LYS A 381 -21.69 2.73 -12.07
N THR A 382 -22.95 2.65 -12.51
CA THR A 382 -23.60 1.38 -12.85
C THR A 382 -23.31 0.97 -14.30
N GLY A 383 -23.41 -0.33 -14.59
CA GLY A 383 -23.35 -0.88 -15.93
C GLY A 383 -24.33 -2.03 -16.10
N GLU A 384 -25.19 -1.91 -17.10
CA GLU A 384 -26.19 -2.91 -17.42
C GLU A 384 -26.27 -3.12 -18.94
N ASN A 385 -26.39 -4.38 -19.36
CA ASN A 385 -26.93 -4.79 -20.65
C ASN A 385 -27.57 -6.18 -20.52
N SER A 386 -27.94 -6.81 -21.64
CA SER A 386 -28.58 -8.13 -21.63
C SER A 386 -27.70 -9.28 -21.08
N LEU A 387 -26.40 -9.07 -20.92
CA LEU A 387 -25.43 -10.09 -20.52
C LEU A 387 -24.81 -9.83 -19.14
N VAL A 388 -24.64 -8.56 -18.76
CA VAL A 388 -23.89 -8.13 -17.57
C VAL A 388 -24.69 -7.10 -16.77
N LEU A 389 -24.55 -7.19 -15.45
CA LEU A 389 -24.99 -6.19 -14.50
C LEU A 389 -23.84 -5.93 -13.51
N GLY A 390 -23.59 -4.67 -13.17
CA GLY A 390 -22.54 -4.34 -12.23
C GLY A 390 -22.53 -2.89 -11.80
N THR A 391 -21.71 -2.60 -10.80
CA THR A 391 -21.44 -1.24 -10.33
C THR A 391 -20.00 -1.14 -9.84
N THR A 392 -19.42 0.05 -9.96
CA THR A 392 -18.25 0.46 -9.18
C THR A 392 -18.65 1.66 -8.33
N LEU A 393 -18.56 1.52 -7.01
CA LEU A 393 -19.00 2.50 -6.03
C LEU A 393 -17.88 2.89 -5.08
N ALA A 394 -17.97 4.08 -4.53
CA ALA A 394 -17.22 4.49 -3.36
C ALA A 394 -18.15 4.64 -2.16
N MET A 395 -17.64 4.31 -0.99
CA MET A 395 -18.34 4.39 0.29
C MET A 395 -17.41 4.84 1.41
N ASN A 396 -17.96 5.46 2.44
CA ASN A 396 -17.26 5.75 3.68
C ASN A 396 -17.82 4.84 4.78
N ILE A 397 -16.95 4.23 5.58
CA ILE A 397 -17.29 3.41 6.74
C ILE A 397 -16.47 3.95 7.91
N ASP A 398 -17.15 4.49 8.92
CA ASP A 398 -16.52 4.98 10.16
C ASP A 398 -15.35 5.96 9.95
N GLY A 399 -15.42 6.79 8.90
CA GLY A 399 -14.40 7.80 8.56
C GLY A 399 -13.41 7.34 7.49
N GLU A 400 -13.29 6.04 7.25
CA GLU A 400 -12.40 5.46 6.24
C GLU A 400 -13.14 5.26 4.91
N ALA A 401 -12.46 5.49 3.79
CA ALA A 401 -13.05 5.43 2.46
C ALA A 401 -12.61 4.17 1.70
N TYR A 402 -13.58 3.54 1.05
CA TYR A 402 -13.41 2.30 0.30
C TYR A 402 -14.03 2.44 -1.08
N VAL A 403 -13.42 1.77 -2.06
CA VAL A 403 -13.99 1.54 -3.39
C VAL A 403 -14.34 0.07 -3.49
N MET A 404 -15.52 -0.22 -4.05
CA MET A 404 -15.97 -1.57 -4.34
C MET A 404 -16.51 -1.66 -5.76
N THR A 405 -16.06 -2.65 -6.51
CA THR A 405 -16.58 -3.02 -7.83
C THR A 405 -17.19 -4.41 -7.75
N VAL A 406 -18.45 -4.55 -8.16
CA VAL A 406 -19.15 -5.84 -8.26
C VAL A 406 -19.72 -5.97 -9.67
N ILE A 407 -19.33 -7.02 -10.39
CA ILE A 407 -19.79 -7.29 -11.76
C ILE A 407 -20.22 -8.74 -11.83
N ASP A 408 -21.40 -9.00 -12.39
CA ASP A 408 -21.91 -10.35 -12.58
C ASP A 408 -22.75 -10.47 -13.85
N SER A 409 -23.17 -11.69 -14.16
CA SER A 409 -24.14 -11.97 -15.22
C SER A 409 -25.46 -11.24 -14.96
N ARG A 410 -26.12 -10.80 -16.04
CA ARG A 410 -27.43 -10.15 -15.97
C ARG A 410 -28.51 -11.02 -15.31
N THR A 411 -28.33 -12.35 -15.35
CA THR A 411 -29.27 -13.32 -14.76
C THR A 411 -29.30 -13.31 -13.24
N SER A 412 -28.24 -12.84 -12.57
CA SER A 412 -28.22 -12.74 -11.11
C SER A 412 -29.25 -11.72 -10.64
N GLY A 413 -29.31 -10.54 -11.27
CA GLY A 413 -30.25 -9.47 -10.94
C GLY A 413 -29.78 -8.53 -9.83
N ASP A 414 -30.47 -7.40 -9.68
CA ASP A 414 -30.06 -6.32 -8.78
C ASP A 414 -29.98 -6.74 -7.31
N LEU A 415 -30.92 -7.59 -6.86
CA LEU A 415 -31.01 -7.99 -5.46
C LEU A 415 -29.73 -8.68 -4.99
N GLN A 416 -29.17 -9.56 -5.83
CA GLN A 416 -27.99 -10.36 -5.56
C GLN A 416 -26.75 -9.47 -5.45
N ILE A 417 -26.63 -8.48 -6.36
CA ILE A 417 -25.57 -7.46 -6.28
C ILE A 417 -25.71 -6.65 -4.99
N ARG A 418 -26.91 -6.13 -4.70
CA ARG A 418 -27.15 -5.34 -3.47
C ARG A 418 -26.82 -6.13 -2.21
N GLN A 419 -27.24 -7.39 -2.13
CA GLN A 419 -26.95 -8.27 -1.00
C GLN A 419 -25.45 -8.51 -0.83
N SER A 420 -24.70 -8.70 -1.92
CA SER A 420 -23.24 -8.84 -1.84
C SER A 420 -22.56 -7.57 -1.30
N ILE A 421 -22.93 -6.40 -1.82
CA ILE A 421 -22.38 -5.11 -1.38
C ILE A 421 -22.68 -4.86 0.09
N ALA A 422 -23.94 -5.05 0.52
CA ALA A 422 -24.36 -4.82 1.89
C ALA A 422 -23.62 -5.74 2.88
N LYS A 423 -23.53 -7.05 2.59
CA LYS A 423 -22.81 -8.02 3.43
C LYS A 423 -21.33 -7.68 3.56
N ILE A 424 -20.68 -7.26 2.47
CA ILE A 424 -19.27 -6.87 2.50
C ILE A 424 -19.10 -5.59 3.34
N ALA A 425 -19.94 -4.57 3.12
CA ALA A 425 -19.88 -3.33 3.89
C ALA A 425 -20.10 -3.56 5.40
N ASP A 426 -21.08 -4.39 5.77
CA ASP A 426 -21.33 -4.76 7.17
C ASP A 426 -20.16 -5.56 7.76
N TYR A 427 -19.54 -6.45 6.98
CA TYR A 427 -18.36 -7.17 7.44
C TYR A 427 -17.18 -6.23 7.72
N ILE A 428 -16.90 -5.29 6.82
CA ILE A 428 -15.83 -4.28 6.98
C ILE A 428 -16.09 -3.43 8.23
N SER A 429 -17.32 -2.93 8.41
CA SER A 429 -17.66 -2.12 9.59
C SER A 429 -17.48 -2.88 10.92
N ASN A 430 -17.66 -4.20 10.91
CA ASN A 430 -17.43 -5.03 12.10
C ASN A 430 -15.98 -5.53 12.23
N ASN A 431 -15.16 -5.40 11.18
CA ASN A 431 -13.78 -5.87 11.13
C ASN A 431 -12.89 -4.82 10.45
N PRO A 432 -12.52 -3.72 11.14
CA PRO A 432 -11.79 -2.60 10.54
C PRO A 432 -10.39 -2.95 10.00
N SER A 433 -9.85 -4.13 10.32
CA SER A 433 -8.59 -4.65 9.76
C SER A 433 -8.76 -5.35 8.41
N PHE A 434 -9.99 -5.57 7.94
CA PHE A 434 -10.25 -6.13 6.60
C PHE A 434 -9.91 -5.13 5.51
#